data_AF-A0AAV6A831-F1
#
_entry.id   AF-A0AAV6A831-F1
#
_cell.length_a   1.000
_cell.length_b   1.000
_cell.length_c   1.000
_cell.angle_alpha   90.00
_cell.angle_beta   90.00
_cell.angle_gamma   90.00
#
_symmetry.space_group_name_H-M   'P 1'
#
loop_
_entity.id
_entity.type
_entity.pdbx_description
1 polymer ?
#
loop_
_entity_poly.entity_id
_entity_poly.type
_entity_poly.pdbx_seq_one_letter_code
_entity_poly.pdbx_strand_id
1 'polypeptide(L)' 'ARAGDTLMLVNHDAAPGLMDEMSKMAFYAETKDLLDRAGLSRGDRVRLTVRQLPDRYLVVEIKKIQ' A
#
# COMPACT_ATOMS: atom_id res chain seq x y z
N ALA A 1 -3.42 4.91 -4.39
CA ALA A 1 -3.55 5.12 -5.85
C ALA A 1 -2.43 4.40 -6.58
N ARG A 2 -2.75 3.61 -7.62
CA ARG A 2 -1.75 2.93 -8.44
C ARG A 2 -0.91 3.93 -9.25
N ALA A 3 0.40 3.75 -9.26
CA ALA A 3 1.37 4.60 -9.97
C ALA A 3 2.29 3.80 -10.92
N GLY A 4 2.03 2.50 -11.10
CA GLY A 4 2.73 1.61 -12.02
C GLY A 4 2.15 0.20 -11.92
N ASP A 5 2.84 -0.80 -12.47
CA ASP A 5 2.33 -2.17 -12.43
C ASP A 5 2.34 -2.82 -11.05
N THR A 6 3.29 -2.41 -10.22
CA THR A 6 3.48 -2.92 -8.86
C THR A 6 3.55 -1.81 -7.82
N LEU A 7 3.49 -0.53 -8.23
CA LEU A 7 3.64 0.61 -7.33
C LEU A 7 2.27 1.21 -6.95
N MET A 8 2.11 1.48 -5.66
CA MET A 8 1.02 2.27 -5.10
C MET A 8 1.55 3.43 -4.27
N LEU A 9 0.91 4.58 -4.43
CA LEU A 9 1.05 5.73 -3.54
C LEU A 9 -0.11 5.77 -2.56
N VAL A 10 0.19 5.79 -1.27
CA VAL A 10 -0.80 5.69 -0.20
C VAL A 10 -0.61 6.85 0.75
N ASN A 11 -1.71 7.50 1.11
CA ASN A 11 -1.75 8.33 2.30
C ASN A 11 -2.05 7.37 3.44
N HIS A 12 -1.10 7.17 4.35
CA HIS A 12 -1.29 6.24 5.45
C HIS A 12 -1.51 7.01 6.74
N ASP A 13 -2.47 6.55 7.52
CA ASP A 13 -2.70 7.03 8.89
C ASP A 13 -1.48 6.70 9.76
N ALA A 14 -1.34 7.41 10.89
CA ALA A 14 -0.31 7.10 11.87
C ALA A 14 -0.46 5.64 12.34
N ALA A 15 0.66 4.90 12.33
CA ALA A 15 0.77 3.56 12.89
C ALA A 15 1.58 3.66 14.20
N PRO A 16 0.92 3.62 15.36
CA PRO A 16 1.56 3.86 16.65
C PRO A 16 2.79 2.97 16.88
N GLY A 17 3.91 3.60 17.23
CA GLY A 17 5.19 2.90 17.48
C GLY A 17 5.95 2.47 16.22
N LEU A 18 5.45 2.80 15.03
CA LEU A 18 6.08 2.42 13.77
C LEU A 18 6.31 3.62 12.83
N MET A 19 5.29 4.46 12.62
CA MET A 19 5.35 5.55 11.65
C MET A 19 4.25 6.59 11.89
N ASP A 20 4.58 7.87 11.72
CA ASP A 20 3.63 8.98 11.73
C ASP A 20 2.82 9.04 10.44
N GLU A 21 1.69 9.75 10.45
CA GLU A 21 0.88 9.95 9.24
C GLU A 21 1.70 10.58 8.10
N MET A 22 1.63 9.99 6.91
CA MET A 22 2.35 10.50 5.73
C MET A 22 1.50 10.44 4.47
N SER A 23 1.60 11.50 3.67
CA SER A 23 1.00 11.56 2.34
C SER A 23 1.92 10.99 1.26
N LYS A 24 1.33 10.27 0.29
CA LYS A 24 2.00 9.78 -0.93
C LYS A 24 3.20 8.85 -0.66
N MET A 25 3.13 8.02 0.38
CA MET A 25 4.16 7.03 0.65
C MET A 25 4.11 5.89 -0.39
N ALA A 26 5.29 5.42 -0.82
CA ALA A 26 5.44 4.38 -1.81
C ALA A 26 5.37 2.97 -1.20
N PHE A 27 4.45 2.16 -1.70
CA PHE A 27 4.30 0.75 -1.38
C PHE A 27 4.36 -0.09 -2.65
N TYR A 28 5.06 -1.22 -2.59
CA TYR A 28 5.29 -2.09 -3.75
C TYR A 28 4.60 -3.43 -3.55
N ALA A 29 3.90 -3.93 -4.55
CA ALA A 29 3.47 -5.31 -4.63
C ALA A 29 4.55 -6.16 -5.31
N GLU A 30 4.62 -7.45 -4.97
CA GLU A 30 5.52 -8.39 -5.65
C GLU A 30 5.07 -8.67 -7.08
N THR A 31 3.75 -8.70 -7.31
CA THR A 31 3.17 -8.96 -8.63
C THR A 31 2.07 -7.96 -8.96
N LYS A 32 1.87 -7.72 -10.27
CA LYS A 32 0.74 -6.93 -10.79
C LYS A 32 -0.61 -7.54 -10.39
N ASP A 33 -0.70 -8.86 -10.40
CA ASP A 33 -1.89 -9.62 -10.01
C ASP A 33 -2.41 -9.29 -8.61
N LEU A 34 -1.52 -9.04 -7.65
CA LEU A 34 -1.92 -8.65 -6.29
C LEU A 34 -2.75 -7.35 -6.30
N LEU A 35 -2.30 -6.36 -7.08
CA LEU A 35 -2.98 -5.07 -7.22
C LEU A 35 -4.26 -5.19 -8.04
N ASP A 36 -4.24 -6.00 -9.10
CA ASP A 36 -5.39 -6.22 -9.98
C ASP A 36 -6.54 -6.88 -9.20
N ARG A 37 -6.26 -7.91 -8.40
CA ARG A 37 -7.26 -8.59 -7.56
C ARG A 37 -7.80 -7.73 -6.44
N ALA A 38 -6.99 -6.80 -5.92
CA ALA A 38 -7.46 -5.84 -4.92
C ALA A 38 -8.46 -4.83 -5.51
N GLY A 39 -8.50 -4.67 -6.84
CA GLY A 39 -9.49 -3.86 -7.54
C GLY A 39 -9.51 -2.40 -7.11
N LEU A 40 -8.35 -1.83 -6.73
CA LEU A 40 -8.26 -0.53 -6.07
C LEU A 40 -8.53 0.65 -7.01
N SER A 41 -9.32 1.60 -6.54
CA SER A 41 -9.54 2.91 -7.14
C SER A 41 -8.85 4.01 -6.33
N ARG A 42 -8.66 5.19 -6.94
CA ARG A 42 -8.19 6.38 -6.20
C ARG A 42 -9.24 6.77 -5.16
N GLY A 43 -8.79 7.01 -3.92
CA GLY A 43 -9.67 7.36 -2.80
C GLY A 43 -10.14 6.16 -1.96
N ASP A 44 -9.96 4.93 -2.44
CA ASP A 44 -10.30 3.75 -1.66
C ASP A 44 -9.50 3.69 -0.36
N ARG A 45 -10.20 3.42 0.73
CA ARG A 45 -9.59 3.13 2.02
C ARG A 45 -9.18 1.66 2.07
N VAL A 46 -7.95 1.39 2.50
CA VAL A 46 -7.38 0.04 2.49
C VAL A 46 -6.62 -0.24 3.77
N ARG A 47 -6.62 -1.50 4.18
CA ARG A 47 -5.66 -2.06 5.12
C ARG A 47 -4.56 -2.79 4.34
N LEU A 48 -3.32 -2.43 4.63
CA LEU A 48 -2.14 -3.05 4.03
C LEU A 48 -1.39 -3.85 5.08
N THR A 49 -1.03 -5.09 4.76
CA THR A 49 -0.01 -5.83 5.50
C THR A 49 1.30 -5.70 4.73
N VAL A 50 2.34 -5.23 5.42
CA VAL A 50 3.58 -4.78 4.80
C VAL A 50 4.78 -5.44 5.45
N ARG A 51 5.70 -5.94 4.62
CA ARG A 51 7.04 -6.36 5.02
C ARG A 51 8.02 -5.26 4.64
N GLN A 52 8.75 -4.74 5.62
CA GLN A 52 9.85 -3.80 5.36
C GLN A 52 11.04 -4.58 4.80
N LEU A 53 11.51 -4.16 3.62
CA LEU A 53 12.78 -4.56 3.04
C LEU A 53 13.76 -3.38 3.19
N PRO A 54 15.08 -3.58 2.99
CA PRO A 54 16.07 -2.52 3.16
C PRO A 54 15.80 -1.25 2.35
N ASP A 55 15.20 -1.39 1.16
CA ASP A 55 14.99 -0.33 0.18
C ASP A 55 13.52 0.04 -0.06
N ARG A 56 12.57 -0.76 0.45
CA ARG A 56 11.15 -0.59 0.12
C ARG A 56 10.20 -1.29 1.08
N TYR A 57 8.95 -0.87 1.02
CA TYR A 57 7.84 -1.51 1.71
C TYR A 57 7.09 -2.44 0.77
N LEU A 58 7.23 -3.75 0.99
CA LEU A 58 6.57 -4.77 0.20
C LEU A 58 5.21 -5.12 0.79
N VAL A 59 4.16 -4.93 0.02
CA VAL A 59 2.79 -5.31 0.35
C VAL A 59 2.63 -6.80 0.13
N VAL A 60 2.25 -7.50 1.20
CA VAL A 60 1.96 -8.94 1.17
C VAL A 60 0.46 -9.23 1.20
N GLU A 61 -0.34 -8.26 1.63
CA GLU A 61 -1.80 -8.37 1.66
C GLU A 61 -2.46 -6.99 1.52
N ILE A 62 -3.57 -6.94 0.79
CA ILE A 62 -4.40 -5.75 0.60
C ILE A 62 -5.85 -6.12 0.87
N LYS A 63 -6.52 -5.36 1.75
CA LYS A 63 -7.97 -5.44 1.94
C LYS A 63 -8.57 -4.05 1.83
N LYS A 64 -9.58 -3.87 0.98
CA LYS A 64 -10.43 -2.67 1.04
C LYS A 64 -11.18 -2.65 2.36
N ILE A 65 -11.28 -1.48 2.95
CA ILE A 65 -12.05 -1.24 4.16
C ILE A 65 -13.01 -0.07 3.89
N GLN A 66 -14.17 -0.09 4.54
CA GLN A 66 -15.18 0.96 4.41
C GLN A 66 -14.69 2.28 5.00
#